data_AF-K0UX73-F1
#
_entry.id   AF-K0UX73-F1
#
_cell.length_a   1.000
_cell.length_b   1.000
_cell.length_c   1.000
_cell.angle_alpha   90.00
_cell.angle_beta   90.00
_cell.angle_gamma   90.00
#
_symmetry.space_group_name_H-M   'P 1'
#
loop_
_entity.id
_entity.type
_entity.pdbx_description
1 polymer ?
#
loop_
_entity_poly.entity_id
_entity_poly.type
_entity_poly.pdbx_seq_one_letter_code
_entity_poly.pdbx_strand_id
1 'polypeptide(L)' 'ADTAAAVVKVLGTATEGDIADFADVLGETDDESYCAMLADAVVQRPGFTLRGGTNEVLRGVIARGLGLR' A
#
# COMPACT_ATOMS: atom_id res chain seq x y z
N ALA A 1 -13.24 10.50 13.06
CA ALA A 1 -12.97 9.11 12.62
C ALA A 1 -12.22 9.09 11.29
N ASP A 2 -12.66 9.89 10.32
CA ASP A 2 -12.13 9.90 8.94
C ASP A 2 -10.62 10.17 8.82
N THR A 3 -10.06 11.09 9.59
CA THR A 3 -8.62 11.38 9.56
C THR A 3 -7.79 10.16 9.98
N ALA A 4 -8.15 9.51 11.08
CA ALA A 4 -7.43 8.33 11.56
C ALA A 4 -7.55 7.16 10.57
N ALA A 5 -8.74 6.94 10.02
CA ALA A 5 -8.96 5.92 8.99
C ALA A 5 -8.13 6.20 7.72
N ALA A 6 -8.08 7.46 7.28
CA ALA A 6 -7.27 7.86 6.13
C ALA A 6 -5.77 7.66 6.38
N VAL A 7 -5.27 8.01 7.57
CA VAL A 7 -3.86 7.76 7.96
C VAL A 7 -3.55 6.28 7.92
N VAL A 8 -4.35 5.44 8.58
CA VAL A 8 -4.13 3.99 8.62
C VAL A 8 -4.18 3.39 7.23
N LYS A 9 -5.10 3.85 6.37
CA LYS A 9 -5.20 3.36 4.99
C LYS A 9 -3.96 3.72 4.17
N VAL A 10 -3.47 4.95 4.24
CA VAL A 10 -2.25 5.37 3.50
C VAL A 10 -1.02 4.62 3.99
N LEU A 11 -0.84 4.52 5.32
CA LEU A 11 0.31 3.81 5.89
C LEU A 11 0.27 2.31 5.57
N GLY A 12 -0.90 1.69 5.69
CA GLY A 12 -1.06 0.25 5.42
C GLY A 12 -0.73 -0.10 3.98
N THR A 13 -1.31 0.62 3.01
CA THR A 13 -1.09 0.30 1.58
C THR A 13 0.32 0.63 1.11
N ALA A 14 0.95 1.67 1.67
CA ALA A 14 2.36 1.95 1.42
C ALA A 14 3.25 0.84 2.00
N THR A 15 3.02 0.43 3.25
CA THR A 15 3.80 -0.62 3.91
C THR A 15 3.66 -1.97 3.21
N GLU A 16 2.45 -2.37 2.81
CA GLU A 16 2.21 -3.57 2.00
C GLU A 16 2.97 -3.50 0.67
N GLY A 17 3.00 -2.32 0.06
CA GLY A 17 3.76 -2.09 -1.15
C GLY A 17 5.27 -2.27 -0.95
N ASP A 18 5.81 -1.65 0.09
CA ASP A 18 7.24 -1.75 0.43
C ASP A 18 7.64 -3.22 0.68
N ILE A 19 6.82 -3.99 1.40
CA ILE A 19 7.07 -5.42 1.66
C ILE A 19 7.21 -6.20 0.34
N ALA A 20 6.30 -5.98 -0.59
CA ALA A 20 6.32 -6.67 -1.88
C ALA A 20 7.51 -6.24 -2.75
N ASP A 21 7.88 -4.95 -2.75
CA ASP A 21 9.10 -4.47 -3.42
C ASP A 21 10.35 -5.11 -2.82
N PHE A 22 10.45 -5.16 -1.49
CA PHE A 22 11.60 -5.78 -0.83
C PHE A 22 11.67 -7.28 -1.09
N ALA A 23 10.52 -7.97 -1.10
CA ALA A 23 10.45 -9.37 -1.47
C ALA A 23 10.91 -9.60 -2.92
N ASP A 24 10.51 -8.75 -3.86
CA ASP A 24 10.94 -8.81 -5.26
C ASP A 24 12.46 -8.66 -5.41
N VAL A 25 13.05 -7.69 -4.71
CA VAL A 25 14.51 -7.45 -4.72
C VAL A 25 15.30 -8.62 -4.13
N LEU A 26 14.76 -9.30 -3.11
CA LEU A 26 15.42 -10.43 -2.44
C LEU A 26 15.13 -11.78 -3.11
N GLY A 27 14.23 -11.80 -4.09
CA GLY A 27 13.50 -12.99 -4.54
C GLY A 27 14.21 -13.92 -5.52
N GLU A 28 15.54 -13.89 -5.64
CA GLU A 28 16.25 -14.94 -6.39
C GLU A 28 16.25 -16.25 -5.58
N THR A 29 15.16 -17.01 -5.70
CA THR A 29 14.94 -18.31 -5.07
C THR A 29 14.26 -19.28 -6.02
N ASP A 30 14.60 -20.57 -5.91
CA ASP A 30 13.93 -21.66 -6.65
C ASP A 30 12.63 -22.11 -5.94
N ASP A 31 12.21 -21.44 -4.86
CA ASP A 31 10.95 -21.72 -4.16
C ASP A 31 9.74 -21.23 -4.98
N GLU A 32 9.10 -22.17 -5.69
CA GLU A 32 7.95 -21.91 -6.53
C GLU A 32 6.75 -21.31 -5.75
N SER A 33 6.57 -21.68 -4.48
CA SER A 33 5.50 -21.12 -3.64
C SER A 33 5.77 -19.65 -3.32
N TYR A 34 7.02 -19.32 -3.03
CA TYR A 34 7.42 -17.93 -2.81
C TYR A 34 7.21 -17.08 -4.07
N CYS A 35 7.69 -17.56 -5.23
CA CYS A 35 7.55 -16.88 -6.51
C CYS A 35 6.08 -16.64 -6.89
N ALA A 36 5.21 -17.62 -6.66
CA ALA A 36 3.78 -17.49 -6.91
C ALA A 36 3.13 -16.40 -6.02
N MET A 37 3.43 -16.39 -4.72
CA MET A 37 2.91 -15.36 -3.80
C MET A 37 3.42 -13.97 -4.15
N LEU A 38 4.70 -13.85 -4.52
CA LEU A 38 5.30 -12.58 -4.92
C LEU A 38 4.63 -12.02 -6.19
N ALA A 39 4.40 -12.87 -7.19
CA ALA A 39 3.70 -12.48 -8.41
C ALA A 39 2.29 -11.95 -8.12
N ASP A 40 1.53 -12.63 -7.25
CA ASP A 40 0.21 -12.18 -6.83
C ASP A 40 0.26 -10.84 -6.08
N ALA A 41 1.24 -10.66 -5.18
CA ALA A 41 1.43 -9.43 -4.44
C ALA A 41 1.70 -8.26 -5.39
N VAL A 42 2.64 -8.40 -6.33
CA VAL A 42 2.99 -7.37 -7.32
C VAL A 42 1.78 -6.96 -8.16
N VAL A 43 0.99 -7.93 -8.64
CA VAL A 43 -0.20 -7.67 -9.45
C VAL A 43 -1.30 -6.94 -8.67
N GLN A 44 -1.49 -7.26 -7.38
CA GLN A 44 -2.59 -6.70 -6.59
C GLN A 44 -2.32 -5.29 -6.05
N ARG A 45 -1.05 -4.92 -5.82
CA ARG A 45 -0.65 -3.65 -5.19
C ARG A 45 -1.37 -2.39 -5.70
N PRO A 46 -1.48 -2.14 -7.02
CA PRO A 46 -2.13 -0.92 -7.50
C PRO A 46 -3.59 -0.82 -7.07
N GLY A 47 -4.28 -1.95 -6.89
CA GLY A 47 -5.69 -1.97 -6.48
C GLY A 47 -5.91 -1.42 -5.06
N PHE A 48 -4.96 -1.65 -4.15
CA PHE A 48 -5.09 -1.25 -2.75
C PHE A 48 -4.98 0.25 -2.55
N THR A 49 -4.29 0.95 -3.45
CA THR A 49 -4.18 2.41 -3.45
C THR A 49 -5.28 3.10 -4.26
N LEU A 50 -6.26 2.38 -4.83
CA LEU A 50 -7.40 2.97 -5.56
C LEU A 50 -8.71 2.83 -4.79
N ARG A 51 -8.95 1.64 -4.21
CA ARG A 51 -10.19 1.34 -3.50
C ARG A 51 -10.19 1.98 -2.11
N GLY A 52 -11.27 2.69 -1.78
CA GLY A 52 -11.37 3.45 -0.53
C GLY A 52 -10.68 4.82 -0.58
N GLY A 53 -10.31 5.29 -1.78
CA GLY A 53 -9.67 6.58 -2.01
C GLY A 53 -8.19 6.43 -2.34
N THR A 54 -7.70 7.25 -3.28
CA THR A 54 -6.28 7.23 -3.63
C THR A 54 -5.41 7.83 -2.55
N ASN A 55 -4.12 7.48 -2.52
CA ASN A 55 -3.17 8.03 -1.56
C ASN A 55 -3.13 9.57 -1.60
N GLU A 56 -3.27 10.17 -2.79
CA GLU A 56 -3.34 11.63 -3.00
C GLU A 56 -4.60 12.22 -2.36
N VAL A 57 -5.75 11.59 -2.60
CA VAL A 57 -7.04 12.02 -2.04
C VAL A 57 -7.04 11.88 -0.51
N LEU A 58 -6.53 10.77 0.00
CA LEU A 58 -6.44 10.49 1.43
C LEU A 58 -5.46 11.45 2.13
N ARG A 59 -4.32 11.79 1.52
CA ARG A 59 -3.45 12.89 1.99
C ARG A 59 -4.17 14.25 1.97
N GLY A 60 -5.10 14.43 1.04
CA GLY A 60 -6.09 15.51 1.01
C GLY A 60 -6.91 15.59 2.31
N VAL A 61 -7.56 14.47 2.65
CA VAL A 61 -8.38 14.30 3.88
C VAL A 61 -7.55 14.52 5.13
N ILE A 62 -6.35 13.92 5.20
CA ILE A 62 -5.45 14.02 6.35
C ILE A 62 -5.09 15.48 6.63
N ALA A 63 -4.60 16.22 5.64
CA ALA A 63 -4.17 17.59 5.92
C ALA A 63 -5.35 18.54 6.22
N ARG A 64 -6.56 18.28 5.71
CA ARG A 64 -7.77 19.01 6.18
C ARG A 64 -8.07 18.68 7.64
N GLY A 65 -8.00 17.40 8.03
CA GLY A 65 -8.18 16.97 9.40
C GLY A 65 -7.14 17.51 10.39
N LEU A 66 -5.99 17.97 9.88
CA LEU A 66 -4.91 18.60 10.64
C LEU A 66 -4.92 20.14 10.59
N GLY A 67 -5.86 20.76 9.87
CA GLY A 67 -5.94 22.23 9.73
C GLY A 67 -4.82 22.85 8.90
N LEU A 68 -4.20 22.09 8.00
CA LEU A 68 -3.09 22.52 7.12
C LEU A 68 -3.58 23.11 5.78
N ARG A 69 -4.88 23.34 5.65
CA ARG A 69 -5.57 23.84 4.46
C ARG A 69 -6.75 24.71 4.87
#